data_AF-A0A7J6SI32-F1
#
_entry.id   AF-A0A7J6SI32-F1
#
_cell.length_a   1.000
_cell.length_b   1.000
_cell.length_c   1.000
_cell.angle_alpha   90.00
_cell.angle_beta   90.00
_cell.angle_gamma   90.00
#
_symmetry.space_group_name_H-M   'P 1'
#
loop_
_entity.id
_entity.type
_entity.pdbx_description
1 polymer ?
#
loop_
_entity_poly.entity_id
_entity_poly.type
_entity_poly.pdbx_seq_one_letter_code
_entity_poly.pdbx_strand_id
1 'polypeptide(L)'
;MPHVPATKFDTYGGKVRVVEDSNQNVDYYRERLSRESVIGVDVEWEPDSRGQSNNASMVQIATPSEVFIFRDKGNGLHPAAREALTDPNKTKVTCGHNYNGSKKMKQTYGFDLPKDSTVEMTKEARSRGLQKWGIKGQCDASGYNVYKPSTRGERREMYGWNSDRLTPNQVRHAATDAYMPLKMAAEQGIVDVGRGREREMDGNMGHWYKSNRTSEARDGGSSSSSQWQSGGRGYKRNGGGGSPRSYGGRRNYY
;
A
#
# COMPACT_ATOMS: atom_id res chain seq x y z
N MET A 1 -14.62 31.40 1.55
CA MET A 1 -13.22 31.00 1.28
C MET A 1 -13.25 30.05 0.09
N PRO A 2 -12.62 30.35 -1.06
CA PRO A 2 -12.57 29.37 -2.15
C PRO A 2 -11.74 28.16 -1.70
N HIS A 3 -12.33 26.98 -1.83
CA HIS A 3 -11.75 25.69 -1.49
C HIS A 3 -10.57 25.41 -2.43
N VAL A 4 -9.35 25.32 -1.89
CA VAL A 4 -8.18 24.83 -2.65
C VAL A 4 -8.45 23.35 -2.97
N PRO A 5 -8.32 22.89 -4.23
CA PRO A 5 -8.61 21.50 -4.56
C PRO A 5 -7.63 20.59 -3.81
N ALA A 6 -8.16 19.65 -3.03
CA ALA A 6 -7.40 18.48 -2.61
C ALA A 6 -6.84 17.83 -3.89
N THR A 7 -5.53 17.63 -3.97
CA THR A 7 -4.90 17.06 -5.16
C THR A 7 -5.52 15.70 -5.41
N LYS A 8 -6.14 15.54 -6.59
CA LYS A 8 -6.83 14.32 -7.01
C LYS A 8 -5.76 13.37 -7.54
N PHE A 9 -5.55 12.26 -6.84
CA PHE A 9 -4.65 11.20 -7.32
C PHE A 9 -5.46 10.03 -7.84
N ASP A 10 -4.91 9.35 -8.83
CA ASP A 10 -5.46 8.11 -9.36
C ASP A 10 -5.14 6.95 -8.40
N THR A 11 -6.06 6.00 -8.31
CA THR A 11 -5.96 4.86 -7.41
C THR A 11 -6.86 3.74 -7.92
N TYR A 12 -6.63 2.53 -7.43
CA TYR A 12 -7.63 1.48 -7.58
C TYR A 12 -8.90 1.83 -6.77
N GLY A 13 -10.02 1.98 -7.46
CA GLY A 13 -11.34 2.29 -6.90
C GLY A 13 -12.31 1.12 -6.94
N GLY A 14 -11.91 -0.01 -7.54
CA GLY A 14 -12.74 -1.20 -7.66
C GLY A 14 -12.83 -2.03 -6.38
N LYS A 15 -13.28 -3.28 -6.53
CA LYS A 15 -13.55 -4.18 -5.41
C LYS A 15 -12.25 -4.68 -4.77
N VAL A 16 -12.09 -4.45 -3.47
CA VAL A 16 -10.98 -4.99 -2.68
C VAL A 16 -11.49 -6.02 -1.67
N ARG A 17 -10.82 -7.17 -1.57
CA ARG A 17 -11.07 -8.18 -0.54
C ARG A 17 -9.85 -8.40 0.32
N VAL A 18 -9.96 -8.03 1.59
CA VAL A 18 -8.95 -8.36 2.59
C VAL A 18 -9.27 -9.74 3.15
N VAL A 19 -8.32 -10.66 3.03
CA VAL A 19 -8.39 -12.03 3.54
C VAL A 19 -7.50 -12.10 4.76
N GLU A 20 -8.11 -12.27 5.93
CA GLU A 20 -7.46 -12.13 7.23
C GLU A 20 -6.95 -13.47 7.79
N ASP A 21 -7.54 -14.59 7.34
CA ASP A 21 -7.23 -15.95 7.78
C ASP A 21 -6.82 -16.80 6.57
N SER A 22 -5.72 -17.55 6.70
CA SER A 22 -5.16 -18.38 5.65
C SER A 22 -6.04 -19.57 5.26
N ASN A 23 -7.04 -19.93 6.07
CA ASN A 23 -8.00 -21.02 5.78
C ASN A 23 -9.38 -20.51 5.35
N GLN A 24 -9.58 -19.20 5.27
CA GLN A 24 -10.89 -18.62 4.96
C GLN A 24 -11.31 -18.92 3.51
N ASN A 25 -12.44 -19.60 3.33
CA ASN A 25 -13.11 -19.76 2.02
C ASN A 25 -12.15 -20.19 0.89
N VAL A 26 -11.29 -21.17 1.15
CA VAL A 26 -10.19 -21.53 0.23
C VAL A 26 -10.70 -21.80 -1.20
N ASP A 27 -11.76 -22.59 -1.34
CA ASP A 27 -12.30 -22.97 -2.65
C ASP A 27 -12.90 -21.78 -3.41
N TYR A 28 -13.49 -20.82 -2.69
CA TYR A 28 -13.97 -19.58 -3.28
C TYR A 28 -12.81 -18.79 -3.92
N TYR A 29 -11.72 -18.59 -3.18
CA TYR A 29 -10.58 -17.84 -3.71
C TYR A 29 -9.86 -18.59 -4.82
N ARG A 30 -9.76 -19.92 -4.74
CA ARG A 30 -9.25 -20.76 -5.85
C ARG A 30 -10.08 -20.58 -7.10
N GLU A 31 -11.40 -20.69 -7.00
CA GLU A 31 -12.31 -20.54 -8.14
C GLU A 31 -12.22 -19.15 -8.78
N ARG A 32 -12.09 -18.10 -7.97
CA ARG A 32 -11.92 -16.74 -8.49
C ARG A 32 -10.59 -16.56 -9.21
N LEU A 33 -9.49 -17.02 -8.62
CA LEU A 33 -8.14 -16.86 -9.18
C LEU A 33 -7.85 -17.80 -10.35
N SER A 34 -8.52 -18.95 -10.45
CA SER A 34 -8.33 -19.90 -11.56
C SER A 34 -8.86 -19.37 -12.89
N ARG A 35 -9.85 -18.46 -12.86
CA ARG A 35 -10.43 -17.81 -14.05
C ARG A 35 -9.50 -16.80 -14.72
N GLU A 36 -8.40 -16.45 -14.07
CA GLU A 36 -7.50 -15.38 -14.46
C GLU A 36 -6.21 -15.96 -15.03
N SER A 37 -5.94 -15.78 -16.32
CA SER A 37 -4.67 -16.18 -16.94
C SER A 37 -3.54 -15.22 -16.62
N VAL A 38 -3.85 -13.96 -16.29
CA VAL A 38 -2.90 -12.91 -15.96
C VAL A 38 -3.34 -12.22 -14.67
N ILE A 39 -2.41 -12.05 -13.74
CA ILE A 39 -2.64 -11.40 -12.45
C ILE A 39 -1.55 -10.38 -12.14
N GLY A 40 -1.91 -9.30 -11.44
CA GLY A 40 -0.96 -8.37 -10.86
C GLY A 40 -0.55 -8.81 -9.46
N VAL A 41 0.71 -8.59 -9.08
CA VAL A 41 1.27 -9.05 -7.81
C VAL A 41 2.13 -7.99 -7.16
N ASP A 42 1.91 -7.78 -5.87
CA ASP A 42 2.82 -7.05 -4.99
C ASP A 42 2.92 -7.75 -3.62
N VAL A 43 3.92 -7.36 -2.82
CA VAL A 43 4.17 -7.91 -1.48
C VAL A 43 4.54 -6.77 -0.53
N GLU A 44 3.95 -6.77 0.66
CA GLU A 44 4.20 -5.76 1.69
C GLU A 44 4.82 -6.37 2.94
N TRP A 45 5.67 -5.59 3.61
CA TRP A 45 6.37 -5.98 4.83
C TRP A 45 6.61 -4.77 5.74
N GLU A 46 6.76 -5.01 7.05
CA GLU A 46 7.19 -3.96 7.98
C GLU A 46 8.54 -3.38 7.56
N PRO A 47 8.73 -2.04 7.57
CA PRO A 47 9.97 -1.43 7.12
C PRO A 47 11.23 -2.02 7.78
N ASP A 48 12.21 -2.39 6.96
CA ASP A 48 13.49 -2.90 7.46
C ASP A 48 14.23 -1.83 8.27
N SER A 49 14.92 -2.27 9.31
CA SER A 49 15.79 -1.43 10.13
C SER A 49 17.25 -1.89 10.01
N ARG A 50 18.21 -1.10 10.49
CA ARG A 50 19.64 -1.44 10.36
C ARG A 50 19.91 -2.80 11.02
N GLY A 51 20.29 -3.79 10.22
CA GLY A 51 20.58 -5.15 10.67
C GLY A 51 19.37 -6.07 10.82
N GLN A 52 18.15 -5.60 10.57
CA GLN A 52 16.92 -6.38 10.68
C GLN A 52 16.15 -6.37 9.35
N SER A 53 15.99 -7.56 8.77
CA SER A 53 15.13 -7.81 7.59
C SER A 53 13.82 -8.44 8.06
N ASN A 54 12.73 -7.69 8.04
CA ASN A 54 11.41 -8.20 8.40
C ASN A 54 10.89 -9.18 7.36
N ASN A 55 10.05 -10.12 7.79
CA ASN A 55 9.34 -11.04 6.89
C ASN A 55 8.24 -10.29 6.12
N ALA A 56 7.78 -10.90 5.03
CA ALA A 56 6.55 -10.48 4.36
C ALA A 56 5.37 -10.55 5.32
N SER A 57 4.46 -9.59 5.21
CA SER A 57 3.24 -9.48 6.03
C SER A 57 1.99 -9.87 5.26
N MET A 58 2.01 -9.67 3.94
CA MET A 58 0.89 -9.96 3.04
C MET A 58 1.34 -9.99 1.59
N VAL A 59 0.49 -10.59 0.75
CA VAL A 59 0.62 -10.56 -0.70
C VAL A 59 -0.67 -10.02 -1.30
N GLN A 60 -0.54 -9.14 -2.28
CA GLN A 60 -1.66 -8.64 -3.06
C GLN A 60 -1.72 -9.35 -4.42
N ILE A 61 -2.93 -9.75 -4.82
CA ILE A 61 -3.19 -10.32 -6.14
C ILE A 61 -4.30 -9.50 -6.80
N ALA A 62 -3.95 -8.78 -7.86
CA ALA A 62 -4.89 -8.03 -8.68
C ALA A 62 -5.36 -8.86 -9.87
N THR A 63 -6.66 -8.78 -10.14
CA THR A 63 -7.29 -9.23 -11.38
C THR A 63 -7.81 -7.99 -12.12
N PRO A 64 -8.26 -8.11 -13.37
CA PRO A 64 -8.94 -7.00 -14.05
C PRO A 64 -10.17 -6.46 -13.30
N SER A 65 -10.82 -7.31 -12.48
CA SER A 65 -12.12 -7.02 -11.84
C SER A 65 -12.04 -6.67 -10.34
N GLU A 66 -11.09 -7.26 -9.62
CA GLU A 66 -10.98 -7.16 -8.17
C GLU A 66 -9.54 -7.37 -7.69
N VAL A 67 -9.21 -6.82 -6.52
CA VAL A 67 -7.92 -7.04 -5.85
C VAL A 67 -8.12 -7.79 -4.54
N PHE A 68 -7.32 -8.84 -4.33
CA PHE A 68 -7.25 -9.60 -3.11
C PHE A 68 -6.01 -9.20 -2.32
N ILE A 69 -6.16 -9.00 -1.00
CA ILE A 69 -5.07 -8.74 -0.06
C ILE A 69 -5.04 -9.92 0.91
N PHE A 70 -4.12 -10.85 0.70
CA PHE A 70 -3.94 -12.02 1.54
C PHE A 70 -2.96 -11.71 2.66
N ARG A 71 -3.48 -11.58 3.88
CA ARG A 71 -2.66 -11.30 5.06
C ARG A 71 -2.16 -12.60 5.67
N ASP A 72 -0.88 -12.62 6.04
CA ASP A 72 -0.26 -13.79 6.69
C ASP A 72 -0.71 -13.88 8.15
N LYS A 73 -0.57 -12.78 8.91
CA LYS A 73 -0.86 -12.72 10.36
C LYS A 73 -0.18 -13.81 11.20
N GLY A 74 0.90 -14.43 10.69
CA GLY A 74 1.62 -15.52 11.35
C GLY A 74 1.02 -16.90 11.07
N ASN A 75 -0.02 -16.99 10.23
CA ASN A 75 -0.70 -18.23 9.85
C ASN A 75 -0.24 -18.76 8.47
N GLY A 76 0.76 -18.12 7.87
CA GLY A 76 1.28 -18.42 6.55
C GLY A 76 0.39 -17.88 5.43
N LEU A 77 0.88 -18.02 4.19
CA LEU A 77 0.16 -17.54 3.02
C LEU A 77 -1.04 -18.45 2.70
N HIS A 78 -2.19 -17.82 2.42
CA HIS A 78 -3.41 -18.51 2.00
C HIS A 78 -3.16 -19.46 0.80
N PRO A 79 -3.64 -20.73 0.83
CA PRO A 79 -3.34 -21.73 -0.20
C PRO A 79 -3.71 -21.29 -1.63
N ALA A 80 -4.88 -20.67 -1.82
CA ALA A 80 -5.28 -20.18 -3.15
C ALA A 80 -4.31 -19.12 -3.71
N ALA A 81 -3.73 -18.29 -2.85
CA ALA A 81 -2.73 -17.30 -3.26
C ALA A 81 -1.44 -18.00 -3.65
N ARG A 82 -0.96 -18.95 -2.83
CA ARG A 82 0.22 -19.76 -3.14
C ARG A 82 0.09 -20.48 -4.48
N GLU A 83 -1.04 -21.13 -4.73
CA GLU A 83 -1.32 -21.82 -5.99
C GLU A 83 -1.26 -20.86 -7.17
N ALA A 84 -1.97 -19.73 -7.11
CA ALA A 84 -1.98 -18.75 -8.19
C ALA A 84 -0.58 -18.15 -8.48
N LEU A 85 0.22 -17.90 -7.44
CA LEU A 85 1.56 -17.30 -7.58
C LEU A 85 2.59 -18.30 -8.11
N THR A 86 2.41 -19.59 -7.85
CA THR A 86 3.32 -20.66 -8.27
C THR A 86 2.91 -21.35 -9.57
N ASP A 87 1.68 -21.12 -10.05
CA ASP A 87 1.18 -21.66 -11.31
C ASP A 87 2.03 -21.15 -12.51
N PRO A 88 2.71 -22.04 -13.24
CA PRO A 88 3.50 -21.65 -14.40
C PRO A 88 2.65 -21.19 -15.59
N ASN A 89 1.37 -21.57 -15.67
CA ASN A 89 0.46 -21.21 -16.76
C ASN A 89 -0.23 -19.85 -16.55
N LYS A 90 -0.01 -19.24 -15.38
CA LYS A 90 -0.56 -17.93 -15.04
C LYS A 90 0.56 -16.90 -15.13
N THR A 91 0.35 -15.80 -15.85
CA THR A 91 1.32 -14.71 -15.93
C THR A 91 1.19 -13.82 -14.70
N LYS A 92 2.28 -13.61 -13.97
CA LYS A 92 2.35 -12.68 -12.82
C LYS A 92 3.00 -11.39 -13.28
N VAL A 93 2.26 -10.28 -13.25
CA VAL A 93 2.78 -8.95 -13.54
C VAL A 93 3.13 -8.25 -12.24
N THR A 94 4.35 -7.74 -12.11
CA THR A 94 4.82 -7.09 -10.89
C THR A 94 5.73 -5.89 -11.21
N CYS A 95 5.96 -5.03 -10.22
CA CYS A 95 6.86 -3.88 -10.36
C CYS A 95 7.73 -3.71 -9.10
N GLY A 96 8.93 -4.26 -9.12
CA GLY A 96 9.95 -4.09 -8.10
C GLY A 96 10.21 -5.34 -7.28
N HIS A 97 9.54 -6.44 -7.62
CA HIS A 97 9.67 -7.74 -6.96
C HIS A 97 11.12 -8.22 -6.90
N ASN A 98 11.87 -8.09 -8.00
CA ASN A 98 13.25 -8.56 -8.06
C ASN A 98 14.25 -7.82 -7.14
N TYR A 99 13.85 -6.73 -6.47
CA TYR A 99 14.72 -6.00 -5.54
C TYR A 99 14.67 -6.59 -4.14
N ASN A 100 13.50 -6.54 -3.52
CA ASN A 100 13.30 -7.05 -2.17
C ASN A 100 12.19 -8.09 -2.10
N GLY A 101 11.13 -7.97 -2.91
CA GLY A 101 9.98 -8.89 -2.88
C GLY A 101 10.36 -10.36 -3.01
N SER A 102 11.23 -10.71 -3.97
CA SER A 102 11.73 -12.08 -4.16
C SER A 102 12.43 -12.62 -2.91
N LYS A 103 13.28 -11.79 -2.27
CA LYS A 103 13.96 -12.16 -1.03
C LYS A 103 12.94 -12.36 0.11
N LYS A 104 11.97 -11.46 0.25
CA LYS A 104 10.92 -11.53 1.28
C LYS A 104 10.04 -12.76 1.11
N MET A 105 9.61 -13.07 -0.11
CA MET A 105 8.81 -14.26 -0.44
C MET A 105 9.57 -15.55 -0.11
N LYS A 106 10.83 -15.67 -0.53
CA LYS A 106 11.67 -16.84 -0.23
C LYS A 106 11.88 -17.02 1.27
N GLN A 107 12.22 -15.94 1.97
CA GLN A 107 12.47 -15.94 3.41
C GLN A 107 11.22 -16.32 4.20
N THR A 108 10.04 -15.84 3.79
CA THR A 108 8.80 -15.97 4.57
C THR A 108 8.02 -17.22 4.21
N TYR A 109 7.88 -17.53 2.92
CA TYR A 109 6.98 -18.57 2.42
C TYR A 109 7.70 -19.77 1.78
N GLY A 110 9.03 -19.70 1.64
CA GLY A 110 9.84 -20.77 1.08
C GLY A 110 9.73 -20.94 -0.44
N PHE A 111 9.16 -19.96 -1.15
CA PHE A 111 9.05 -19.98 -2.61
C PHE A 111 9.17 -18.57 -3.21
N ASP A 112 9.21 -18.49 -4.53
CA ASP A 112 9.24 -17.25 -5.31
C ASP A 112 8.36 -17.37 -6.55
N LEU A 113 8.11 -16.25 -7.23
CA LEU A 113 7.39 -16.25 -8.50
C LEU A 113 8.22 -16.99 -9.58
N PRO A 114 7.62 -17.92 -10.35
CA PRO A 114 8.29 -18.57 -11.46
C PRO A 114 8.76 -17.56 -12.51
N LYS A 115 10.06 -17.58 -12.85
CA LYS A 115 10.67 -16.57 -13.72
C LYS A 115 10.04 -16.51 -15.11
N ASP A 116 9.75 -17.66 -15.70
CA ASP A 116 9.31 -17.77 -17.09
C ASP A 116 7.87 -17.29 -17.30
N SER A 117 7.09 -17.19 -16.23
CA SER A 117 5.72 -16.66 -16.25
C SER A 117 5.57 -15.43 -15.33
N THR A 118 6.65 -14.66 -15.17
CA THR A 118 6.64 -13.39 -14.45
C THR A 118 7.10 -12.24 -15.34
N VAL A 119 6.21 -11.27 -15.53
CA VAL A 119 6.51 -9.99 -16.18
C VAL A 119 6.92 -8.99 -15.10
N GLU A 120 8.19 -8.57 -15.14
CA GLU A 120 8.72 -7.53 -14.25
C GLU A 120 8.71 -6.18 -14.97
N MET A 121 7.70 -5.36 -14.69
CA MET A 121 7.51 -4.04 -15.31
C MET A 121 8.70 -3.11 -15.11
N THR A 122 9.44 -3.32 -14.04
CA THR A 122 10.67 -2.59 -13.73
C THR A 122 11.77 -2.81 -14.78
N LYS A 123 11.86 -4.03 -15.32
CA LYS A 123 12.79 -4.36 -16.42
C LYS A 123 12.27 -3.81 -17.75
N GLU A 124 10.97 -3.90 -17.99
CA GLU A 124 10.30 -3.34 -19.17
C GLU A 124 10.47 -1.82 -19.27
N ALA A 125 10.31 -1.11 -18.15
CA ALA A 125 10.53 0.34 -18.11
C ALA A 125 11.99 0.71 -18.45
N ARG A 126 12.95 -0.05 -17.92
CA ARG A 126 14.38 0.17 -18.18
C ARG A 126 14.75 -0.10 -19.63
N SER A 127 14.24 -1.19 -20.23
CA SER A 127 14.52 -1.51 -21.64
C SER A 127 14.00 -0.43 -22.60
N ARG A 128 12.94 0.28 -22.20
CA ARG A 128 12.36 1.42 -22.92
C ARG A 128 13.01 2.78 -22.59
N GLY A 129 14.04 2.81 -21.76
CA GLY A 129 14.79 4.02 -21.43
C GLY A 129 14.13 4.94 -20.38
N LEU A 130 13.11 4.48 -19.65
CA LEU A 130 12.48 5.30 -18.60
C LEU A 130 13.48 5.57 -17.46
N GLN A 131 13.65 6.85 -17.12
CA GLN A 131 14.52 7.29 -16.03
C GLN A 131 13.96 6.95 -14.64
N LYS A 132 12.63 6.88 -14.51
CA LYS A 132 11.92 6.50 -13.29
C LYS A 132 11.13 5.23 -13.57
N TRP A 133 11.57 4.15 -12.96
CA TRP A 133 11.23 2.78 -13.35
C TRP A 133 10.41 2.04 -12.28
N GLY A 134 10.16 2.67 -11.12
CA GLY A 134 9.16 2.21 -10.15
C GLY A 134 7.74 2.65 -10.53
N ILE A 135 6.72 2.11 -9.83
CA ILE A 135 5.28 2.30 -10.13
C ILE A 135 4.94 3.76 -10.43
N LYS A 136 5.30 4.72 -9.54
CA LYS A 136 4.99 6.15 -9.75
C LYS A 136 5.54 6.69 -11.07
N GLY A 137 6.79 6.35 -11.39
CA GLY A 137 7.44 6.85 -12.60
C GLY A 137 6.81 6.30 -13.88
N GLN A 138 6.43 5.01 -13.85
CA GLN A 138 5.74 4.38 -14.97
C GLN A 138 4.32 4.93 -15.12
N CYS A 139 3.58 5.07 -14.02
CA CYS A 139 2.26 5.71 -14.02
C CYS A 139 2.32 7.12 -14.59
N ASP A 140 3.29 7.94 -14.17
CA ASP A 140 3.48 9.30 -14.71
C ASP A 140 3.72 9.28 -16.23
N ALA A 141 4.55 8.34 -16.72
CA ALA A 141 4.81 8.19 -18.14
C ALA A 141 3.58 7.71 -18.93
N SER A 142 2.67 6.99 -18.27
CA SER A 142 1.39 6.52 -18.83
C SER A 142 0.21 7.47 -18.60
N GLY A 143 0.45 8.67 -18.03
CA GLY A 143 -0.60 9.67 -17.81
C GLY A 143 -1.43 9.49 -16.53
N TYR A 144 -1.02 8.60 -15.63
CA TYR A 144 -1.66 8.36 -14.34
C TYR A 144 -0.94 9.08 -13.20
N ASN A 145 -1.67 9.89 -12.43
CA ASN A 145 -1.14 10.57 -11.25
C ASN A 145 -1.43 9.75 -9.99
N VAL A 146 -0.77 8.61 -9.82
CA VAL A 146 -0.97 7.75 -8.63
C VAL A 146 -0.32 8.33 -7.37
N TYR A 147 -0.98 8.17 -6.23
CA TYR A 147 -0.40 8.57 -4.96
C TYR A 147 0.68 7.58 -4.49
N LYS A 148 1.87 8.08 -4.16
CA LYS A 148 2.91 7.33 -3.45
C LYS A 148 3.43 8.15 -2.25
N PRO A 149 3.50 7.57 -1.04
CA PRO A 149 4.06 8.23 0.13
C PRO A 149 5.50 8.70 -0.11
N SER A 150 5.76 10.00 0.03
CA SER A 150 7.08 10.60 -0.28
C SER A 150 7.73 11.24 0.95
N THR A 151 6.92 11.90 1.77
CA THR A 151 7.38 12.51 3.03
C THR A 151 7.53 11.46 4.12
N ARG A 152 8.26 11.82 5.20
CA ARG A 152 8.39 10.95 6.37
C ARG A 152 7.04 10.70 7.06
N GLY A 153 6.17 11.71 7.09
CA GLY A 153 4.84 11.61 7.71
C GLY A 153 3.93 10.64 6.96
N GLU A 154 3.91 10.75 5.62
CA GLU A 154 3.13 9.85 4.77
C GLU A 154 3.63 8.42 4.81
N ARG A 155 4.96 8.22 4.78
CA ARG A 155 5.53 6.87 4.85
C ARG A 155 5.19 6.15 6.14
N ARG A 156 5.05 6.88 7.26
CA ARG A 156 4.60 6.32 8.54
C ARG A 156 3.16 5.80 8.52
N GLU A 157 2.32 6.27 7.60
CA GLU A 157 0.95 5.74 7.43
C GLU A 157 0.96 4.33 6.82
N MET A 158 2.06 3.95 6.17
CA MET A 158 2.27 2.61 5.61
C MET A 158 3.04 1.70 6.57
N TYR A 159 3.07 2.01 7.87
CA TYR A 159 3.68 1.13 8.89
C TYR A 159 2.59 0.28 9.53
N GLY A 160 2.95 -0.82 10.18
CA GLY A 160 1.96 -1.65 10.88
C GLY A 160 1.18 -2.55 9.92
N TRP A 161 1.81 -3.08 8.87
CA TRP A 161 1.22 -4.10 8.01
C TRP A 161 0.82 -5.38 8.76
N ASN A 162 1.48 -5.65 9.90
CA ASN A 162 1.13 -6.74 10.82
C ASN A 162 0.11 -6.35 11.90
N SER A 163 -0.42 -5.13 11.89
CA SER A 163 -1.43 -4.69 12.88
C SER A 163 -2.74 -5.50 12.77
N ASP A 164 -3.60 -5.48 13.79
CA ASP A 164 -4.85 -6.25 13.76
C ASP A 164 -5.74 -5.90 12.56
N ARG A 165 -5.73 -4.62 12.15
CA ARG A 165 -6.54 -4.10 11.05
C ARG A 165 -5.75 -3.12 10.20
N LEU A 166 -5.87 -3.27 8.89
CA LEU A 166 -5.36 -2.28 7.96
C LEU A 166 -6.22 -1.01 7.96
N THR A 167 -5.57 0.14 7.86
CA THR A 167 -6.26 1.40 7.62
C THR A 167 -6.81 1.46 6.19
N PRO A 168 -7.83 2.29 5.92
CA PRO A 168 -8.33 2.49 4.55
C PRO A 168 -7.25 2.95 3.56
N ASN A 169 -6.29 3.77 4.03
CA ASN A 169 -5.17 4.22 3.19
C ASN A 169 -4.22 3.06 2.83
N GLN A 170 -3.91 2.19 3.79
CA GLN A 170 -3.09 0.99 3.54
C GLN A 170 -3.76 0.04 2.56
N VAL A 171 -5.05 -0.25 2.75
CA VAL A 171 -5.82 -1.12 1.83
C VAL A 171 -5.78 -0.56 0.42
N ARG A 172 -6.02 0.74 0.26
CA ARG A 172 -6.02 1.41 -1.04
C ARG A 172 -4.64 1.44 -1.68
N HIS A 173 -3.59 1.70 -0.90
CA HIS A 173 -2.20 1.69 -1.37
C HIS A 173 -1.83 0.31 -1.89
N ALA A 174 -1.98 -0.72 -1.04
CA ALA A 174 -1.68 -2.10 -1.37
C ALA A 174 -2.47 -2.59 -2.61
N ALA A 175 -3.75 -2.23 -2.70
CA ALA A 175 -4.56 -2.60 -3.86
C ALA A 175 -4.07 -1.92 -5.15
N THR A 176 -3.70 -0.64 -5.08
CA THR A 176 -3.17 0.13 -6.21
C THR A 176 -1.83 -0.46 -6.67
N ASP A 177 -1.00 -0.95 -5.75
CA ASP A 177 0.37 -1.41 -6.04
C ASP A 177 0.41 -2.73 -6.80
N ALA A 178 -0.54 -3.65 -6.56
CA ALA A 178 -0.71 -4.82 -7.41
C ALA A 178 -1.45 -4.52 -8.71
N TYR A 179 -2.39 -3.57 -8.70
CA TYR A 179 -3.27 -3.29 -9.84
C TYR A 179 -2.59 -2.50 -10.96
N MET A 180 -1.86 -1.44 -10.62
CA MET A 180 -1.28 -0.55 -11.63
C MET A 180 -0.26 -1.25 -12.55
N PRO A 181 0.64 -2.12 -12.06
CA PRO A 181 1.50 -2.91 -12.94
C PRO A 181 0.72 -3.74 -13.95
N LEU A 182 -0.36 -4.44 -13.51
CA LEU A 182 -1.22 -5.22 -14.40
C LEU A 182 -1.89 -4.33 -15.46
N LYS A 183 -2.47 -3.20 -15.04
CA LYS A 183 -3.12 -2.24 -15.94
C LYS A 183 -2.16 -1.69 -16.99
N MET A 184 -1.00 -1.21 -16.56
CA MET A 184 0.00 -0.68 -17.49
C MET A 184 0.51 -1.76 -18.44
N ALA A 185 0.69 -3.00 -17.98
CA ALA A 185 1.12 -4.10 -18.84
C ALA A 185 0.07 -4.42 -19.92
N ALA A 186 -1.22 -4.42 -19.57
CA ALA A 186 -2.30 -4.64 -20.52
C ALA A 186 -2.36 -3.53 -21.58
N GLU A 187 -2.39 -2.26 -21.14
CA GLU A 187 -2.46 -1.10 -22.05
C GLU A 187 -1.27 -1.00 -23.01
N GLN A 188 -0.10 -1.47 -22.57
CA GLN A 188 1.11 -1.48 -23.38
C GLN A 188 1.22 -2.72 -24.26
N GLY A 189 0.20 -3.59 -24.27
CA GLY A 189 0.18 -4.83 -25.06
C GLY A 189 1.21 -5.87 -24.62
N ILE A 190 1.73 -5.77 -23.39
CA ILE A 190 2.73 -6.72 -22.85
C ILE A 190 2.05 -8.03 -22.45
N VAL A 191 0.81 -7.95 -21.97
CA VAL A 191 0.00 -9.09 -21.56
C VAL A 191 -1.41 -8.95 -22.15
N ASP A 192 -2.03 -10.07 -22.50
CA ASP A 192 -3.44 -10.13 -22.87
C ASP A 192 -4.28 -10.52 -21.65
N VAL A 193 -5.05 -9.57 -21.13
CA VAL A 193 -5.97 -9.80 -19.99
C VAL A 193 -7.30 -10.40 -20.43
N GLY A 194 -7.54 -10.54 -21.74
CA GLY A 194 -8.77 -11.04 -22.34
C GLY A 194 -9.65 -9.93 -22.93
N ARG A 195 -10.39 -10.28 -23.99
CA ARG A 195 -11.22 -9.34 -24.75
C ARG A 195 -12.21 -8.59 -23.86
N GLY A 196 -12.18 -7.26 -23.94
CA GLY A 196 -13.12 -6.37 -23.25
C GLY A 196 -12.76 -6.06 -21.81
N ARG A 197 -11.73 -6.70 -21.24
CA ARG A 197 -11.36 -6.53 -19.83
C ARG A 197 -10.55 -5.28 -19.55
N GLU A 198 -9.88 -4.71 -20.55
CA GLU A 198 -9.25 -3.38 -20.44
C GLU A 198 -10.28 -2.29 -20.09
N ARG A 199 -11.49 -2.34 -20.67
CA ARG A 199 -12.58 -1.41 -20.33
C ARG A 199 -13.09 -1.60 -18.91
N GLU A 200 -13.17 -2.85 -18.45
CA GLU A 200 -13.47 -3.15 -17.04
C GLU A 200 -12.40 -2.55 -16.14
N MET A 201 -11.13 -2.65 -16.54
CA MET A 201 -10.01 -2.10 -15.80
C MET A 201 -10.03 -0.56 -15.72
N ASP A 202 -10.45 0.11 -16.78
CA ASP A 202 -10.65 1.56 -16.77
C ASP A 202 -11.75 1.97 -15.79
N GLY A 203 -12.86 1.23 -15.77
CA GLY A 203 -13.98 1.46 -14.85
C GLY A 203 -13.63 1.25 -13.37
N ASN A 204 -12.55 0.51 -13.10
CA ASN A 204 -12.03 0.27 -11.75
C ASN A 204 -11.05 1.34 -11.27
N MET A 205 -10.70 2.32 -12.11
CA MET A 205 -9.93 3.48 -11.68
C MET A 205 -10.82 4.43 -10.88
N GLY A 206 -10.30 4.87 -9.74
CA GLY A 206 -10.96 5.82 -8.87
C GLY A 206 -10.07 7.02 -8.58
N HIS A 207 -10.58 7.88 -7.70
CA HIS A 207 -9.85 9.05 -7.25
C HIS A 207 -9.66 9.03 -5.74
N TRP A 208 -8.43 9.31 -5.32
CA TRP A 208 -8.06 9.52 -3.94
C TRP A 208 -7.91 11.02 -3.69
N TYR A 209 -8.51 11.49 -2.59
CA TYR A 209 -8.39 12.86 -2.13
C TYR A 209 -7.43 12.90 -0.95
N LYS A 210 -6.37 13.68 -1.07
CA LYS A 210 -5.57 14.06 0.09
C LYS A 210 -6.24 15.23 0.78
N SER A 211 -6.86 15.02 1.94
CA SER A 211 -7.22 16.15 2.80
C SER A 211 -5.92 16.85 3.21
N ASN A 212 -5.80 18.16 2.96
CA ASN A 212 -4.74 18.96 3.57
C ASN A 212 -4.83 18.74 5.09
N ARG A 213 -3.78 18.18 5.71
CA ARG A 213 -3.68 18.14 7.17
C ARG A 213 -3.51 19.56 7.71
N THR A 214 -4.60 20.28 7.82
CA THR A 214 -4.75 21.50 8.62
C THR A 214 -6.22 21.66 9.02
N SER A 215 -6.68 20.85 9.97
CA SER A 215 -7.82 21.19 10.83
C SER A 215 -7.81 20.33 12.10
N GLU A 216 -6.70 20.34 12.83
CA GLU A 216 -6.73 20.16 14.29
C GLU A 216 -6.58 21.54 14.92
N ALA A 217 -7.64 22.33 14.82
CA ALA A 217 -7.93 23.44 15.72
C ALA A 217 -9.37 23.87 15.44
N ARG A 218 -10.18 23.86 16.50
CA ARG A 218 -11.59 24.30 16.57
C ARG A 218 -12.62 23.23 16.21
N ASP A 219 -12.90 22.37 17.19
CA ASP A 219 -14.24 22.38 17.78
C ASP A 219 -14.17 21.95 19.24
N GLY A 220 -14.46 22.91 20.11
CA GLY A 220 -14.40 22.82 21.56
C GLY A 220 -14.99 24.10 22.12
N GLY A 221 -16.26 24.36 21.79
CA GLY A 221 -16.95 25.59 22.14
C GLY A 221 -18.43 25.59 21.78
N SER A 222 -19.24 24.83 22.51
CA SER A 222 -20.56 25.24 23.02
C SER A 222 -21.02 24.18 24.03
N SER A 223 -20.88 24.45 25.33
CA SER A 223 -21.92 25.08 26.16
C SER A 223 -23.20 24.27 26.21
N SER A 224 -23.26 23.29 27.12
CA SER A 224 -24.49 22.99 27.84
C SER A 224 -24.21 23.02 29.34
N SER A 225 -25.08 23.76 30.00
CA SER A 225 -25.12 24.13 31.41
C SER A 225 -25.44 22.94 32.32
N SER A 226 -24.68 22.78 33.40
CA SER A 226 -25.26 22.32 34.68
C SER A 226 -24.46 22.92 35.84
N GLN A 227 -25.20 23.65 36.69
CA GLN A 227 -24.78 24.20 37.96
C GLN A 227 -24.30 23.08 38.89
N TRP A 228 -23.15 23.26 39.54
CA TRP A 228 -22.93 22.82 40.92
C TRP A 228 -21.99 23.81 41.63
N GLN A 229 -22.46 24.32 42.77
CA GLN A 229 -21.78 25.27 43.62
C GLN A 229 -20.85 24.58 44.63
N SER A 230 -19.82 25.36 45.00
CA SER A 230 -19.15 25.45 46.32
C SER A 230 -18.06 24.43 46.69
N GLY A 231 -16.92 24.98 47.14
CA GLY A 231 -15.87 24.26 47.84
C GLY A 231 -14.47 24.84 47.64
N GLY A 232 -14.17 25.99 48.27
CA GLY A 232 -12.85 26.63 48.22
C GLY A 232 -11.78 26.02 49.12
N ARG A 233 -10.52 26.41 48.83
CA ARG A 233 -9.23 26.41 49.57
C ARG A 233 -8.14 26.09 48.52
N GLY A 234 -7.20 26.95 48.10
CA GLY A 234 -6.45 28.01 48.78
C GLY A 234 -5.12 27.46 49.28
N TYR A 235 -4.01 27.66 48.56
CA TYR A 235 -2.65 27.87 49.12
C TYR A 235 -1.65 28.39 48.06
N LYS A 236 -0.72 29.23 48.52
CA LYS A 236 0.23 30.08 47.79
C LYS A 236 1.62 29.43 47.57
N ARG A 237 2.27 29.87 46.48
CA ARG A 237 3.70 30.23 46.20
C ARG A 237 4.88 29.47 46.86
N ASN A 238 5.83 29.08 46.01
CA ASN A 238 7.24 29.57 45.86
C ASN A 238 7.90 28.72 44.73
N GLY A 239 8.87 29.10 43.90
CA GLY A 239 9.80 30.23 43.81
C GLY A 239 11.16 29.70 43.30
N GLY A 240 11.71 30.28 42.22
CA GLY A 240 13.11 30.09 41.74
C GLY A 240 13.31 28.88 40.79
N GLY A 241 14.11 28.92 39.72
CA GLY A 241 15.06 29.87 39.16
C GLY A 241 16.01 29.09 38.24
N GLY A 242 16.42 29.64 37.09
CA GLY A 242 17.54 29.10 36.30
C GLY A 242 17.27 28.83 34.81
N SER A 243 17.83 29.66 33.96
CA SER A 243 18.19 29.46 32.55
C SER A 243 19.64 29.96 32.39
N PRO A 244 20.34 29.80 31.26
CA PRO A 244 20.31 28.76 30.21
C PRO A 244 21.74 28.29 29.84
N ARG A 245 21.91 27.17 29.14
CA ARG A 245 23.11 26.93 28.30
C ARG A 245 22.77 26.20 26.99
N SER A 246 23.57 26.54 25.99
CA SER A 246 23.34 26.51 24.55
C SER A 246 24.41 25.67 23.82
N TYR A 247 24.16 25.43 22.52
CA TYR A 247 25.04 24.90 21.46
C TYR A 247 25.47 23.43 21.58
N GLY A 248 25.49 22.59 20.54
CA GLY A 248 25.28 22.68 19.09
C GLY A 248 25.92 21.43 18.45
N GLY A 249 25.55 21.09 17.21
CA GLY A 249 26.38 20.19 16.38
C GLY A 249 25.71 19.07 15.58
N ARG A 250 25.27 19.43 14.36
CA ARG A 250 25.28 18.71 13.06
C ARG A 250 25.69 17.22 13.06
N ARG A 251 24.84 16.30 12.56
CA ARG A 251 24.76 15.78 11.18
C ARG A 251 26.10 15.33 10.55
N ASN A 252 26.18 14.04 10.21
CA ASN A 252 26.61 13.57 8.88
C ASN A 252 25.96 12.21 8.60
N TYR A 253 25.36 12.09 7.41
CA TYR A 253 24.84 10.87 6.83
C TYR A 253 25.84 10.40 5.77
N TYR A 254 26.21 9.14 5.83
CA TYR A 254 26.59 8.31 4.68
C TYR A 254 25.59 7.15 4.62
#